data_AF-A0A8T4I8D9-F1
#
_entry.id   AF-A0A8T4I8D9-F1
#
_cell.length_a   1.000
_cell.length_b   1.000
_cell.length_c   1.000
_cell.angle_alpha   90.00
_cell.angle_beta   90.00
_cell.angle_gamma   90.00
#
_symmetry.space_group_name_H-M   'P 1'
#
loop_
_entity.id
_entity.type
_entity.pdbx_description
1 polymer ?
#
loop_
_entity_poly.entity_id
_entity_poly.type
_entity_poly.pdbx_seq_one_letter_code
_entity_poly.pdbx_strand_id
1 'polypeptide(L)' 'FEPDAFDRITARLPQLSAWQAAWNQAADDLNDTSSVEIYPEDSGRLAFELLPEQERDEALGALFYCWWAAIQNDREQ' A
#
# COMPACT_ATOMS: atom_id res chain seq x y z
N PHE A 1 29.92 -7.85 4.66
CA PHE A 1 29.25 -7.76 5.96
C PHE A 1 28.64 -9.12 6.24
N GLU A 2 28.82 -9.68 7.43
CA GLU A 2 28.18 -10.96 7.78
C GLU A 2 26.81 -10.65 8.39
N PRO A 3 25.70 -11.21 7.86
CA PRO A 3 24.36 -10.89 8.34
C PRO A 3 24.18 -11.36 9.79
N ASP A 4 23.61 -10.50 10.62
CA ASP A 4 23.42 -10.79 12.05
C ASP A 4 22.16 -11.64 12.30
N ALA A 5 21.76 -11.76 13.58
CA ALA A 5 20.55 -12.51 13.93
C ALA A 5 19.27 -11.85 13.39
N PHE A 6 19.21 -10.51 13.37
CA PHE A 6 18.06 -9.77 12.87
C PHE A 6 17.92 -9.98 11.36
N ASP A 7 19.01 -9.81 10.59
CA ASP A 7 19.02 -10.01 9.14
C ASP A 7 18.55 -11.42 8.75
N ARG A 8 19.00 -12.44 9.48
CA ARG A 8 18.61 -13.84 9.21
C ARG A 8 17.13 -14.11 9.48
N ILE A 9 16.55 -13.46 10.49
CA ILE A 9 15.14 -13.59 10.83
C ILE A 9 14.29 -12.85 9.79
N THR A 10 14.67 -11.62 9.43
CA THR A 10 13.87 -10.76 8.54
C THR A 10 14.04 -11.10 7.06
N ALA A 11 15.12 -11.79 6.66
CA ALA A 11 15.36 -12.21 5.27
C ALA A 11 14.23 -13.06 4.66
N ARG A 12 13.38 -13.69 5.48
CA ARG A 12 12.24 -14.49 5.01
C ARG A 12 10.91 -13.74 5.03
N LEU A 13 10.91 -12.51 5.55
CA LEU A 13 9.69 -11.70 5.57
C LEU A 13 9.39 -11.19 4.15
N PRO A 14 8.10 -11.07 3.79
CA PRO A 14 7.71 -10.41 2.56
C PRO A 14 8.31 -9.01 2.51
N GLN A 15 8.96 -8.68 1.39
CA GLN A 15 9.40 -7.31 1.14
C GLN A 15 8.18 -6.50 0.71
N LEU A 16 7.83 -5.48 1.49
CA LEU A 16 6.78 -4.54 1.14
C LEU A 16 7.37 -3.39 0.34
N SER A 17 6.68 -2.95 -0.71
CA SER A 17 7.01 -1.69 -1.37
C SER A 17 6.66 -0.50 -0.46
N ALA A 18 7.25 0.66 -0.74
CA ALA A 18 6.90 1.89 -0.05
C ALA A 18 5.39 2.18 -0.14
N TRP A 19 4.80 1.94 -1.30
CA TRP A 19 3.35 2.03 -1.52
C TRP A 19 2.55 1.11 -0.59
N GLN A 20 2.91 -0.17 -0.51
CA GLN A 20 2.18 -1.13 0.31
C GLN A 20 2.29 -0.81 1.80
N ALA A 21 3.46 -0.35 2.25
CA ALA A 21 3.65 0.10 3.63
C ALA A 21 2.79 1.33 3.95
N ALA A 22 2.77 2.33 3.07
CA ALA A 22 1.96 3.53 3.23
C ALA A 22 0.45 3.24 3.21
N TRP A 23 0.01 2.33 2.34
CA TRP A 23 -1.39 1.87 2.30
C TRP A 23 -1.83 1.25 3.63
N ASN A 24 -1.03 0.32 4.15
CA ASN A 24 -1.36 -0.36 5.40
C ASN A 24 -1.47 0.64 6.56
N GLN A 25 -0.51 1.57 6.67
CA GLN A 25 -0.54 2.61 7.71
C GLN A 25 -1.79 3.50 7.56
N ALA A 26 -2.09 3.95 6.34
CA ALA A 26 -3.27 4.79 6.08
C ALA A 26 -4.58 4.08 6.44
N ALA A 27 -4.69 2.79 6.14
CA ALA A 27 -5.86 1.99 6.50
C ALA A 27 -6.02 1.87 8.02
N ASP A 28 -4.93 1.61 8.75
CA ASP A 28 -4.93 1.54 10.22
C ASP A 28 -5.32 2.89 10.84
N ASP A 29 -4.72 3.99 10.37
CA ASP A 29 -4.98 5.34 10.87
C ASP A 29 -6.45 5.76 10.68
N LEU A 30 -7.03 5.47 9.51
CA LEU A 30 -8.43 5.76 9.23
C LEU A 30 -9.36 4.90 10.09
N ASN A 31 -9.06 3.61 10.23
CA ASN A 31 -9.86 2.68 11.03
C ASN A 31 -9.88 3.07 12.52
N ASP A 32 -8.77 3.61 13.05
CA ASP A 32 -8.66 4.04 14.45
C ASP A 32 -9.36 5.38 14.74
N THR A 33 -9.60 6.21 13.71
CA THR A 33 -10.10 7.59 13.87
C THR A 33 -11.49 7.83 13.33
N SER A 34 -12.01 6.95 12.47
CA SER A 34 -13.27 7.18 11.76
C SER A 34 -14.50 6.67 12.51
N SER A 35 -15.50 7.54 12.67
CA SER A 35 -16.87 7.15 13.01
C SER A 35 -17.78 6.96 11.78
N VAL A 36 -17.19 7.02 10.58
CA VAL A 36 -17.87 6.95 9.27
C VAL A 36 -17.34 5.78 8.45
N GLU A 37 -18.13 5.38 7.45
CA GLU A 37 -17.72 4.35 6.50
C GLU A 37 -16.47 4.81 5.74
N ILE A 38 -15.45 3.94 5.67
CA ILE A 38 -14.18 4.18 4.99
C ILE A 38 -14.20 3.42 3.68
N TYR A 39 -13.91 4.10 2.57
CA TYR A 39 -13.77 3.47 1.27
C TYR A 39 -12.29 3.23 0.93
N PRO A 40 -11.96 2.22 0.08
CA PRO A 40 -10.58 1.97 -0.34
C PRO A 40 -9.87 3.20 -0.93
N GLU A 41 -10.62 4.09 -1.58
CA GLU A 41 -10.14 5.34 -2.15
C GLU A 41 -9.63 6.31 -1.08
N ASP A 42 -10.20 6.29 0.14
CA ASP A 42 -9.74 7.13 1.25
C ASP A 42 -8.36 6.71 1.73
N SER A 43 -8.15 5.39 1.91
CA SER A 43 -6.84 4.83 2.26
C SER A 43 -5.82 5.07 1.15
N GLY A 44 -6.21 4.90 -0.11
CA GLY A 44 -5.34 5.14 -1.25
C GLY A 44 -4.90 6.60 -1.39
N ARG A 45 -5.83 7.55 -1.20
CA ARG A 45 -5.52 8.97 -1.22
C ARG A 45 -4.56 9.34 -0.09
N LEU A 46 -4.86 8.92 1.14
CA LEU A 46 -4.01 9.21 2.30
C LEU A 46 -2.61 8.62 2.14
N ALA A 47 -2.51 7.35 1.72
CA ALA A 47 -1.23 6.70 1.45
C ALA A 47 -0.40 7.45 0.40
N PHE A 48 -1.04 7.90 -0.69
CA PHE A 48 -0.36 8.65 -1.76
C PHE A 48 0.12 10.04 -1.30
N GLU A 49 -0.70 10.74 -0.50
CA GLU A 49 -0.35 12.05 0.06
C GLU A 49 0.87 11.96 0.99
N LEU A 50 0.94 10.89 1.81
CA LEU A 50 2.01 10.66 2.78
C LEU A 50 3.30 10.12 2.18
N LEU A 51 3.26 9.62 0.93
CA LEU A 51 4.46 9.09 0.29
C LEU A 51 5.47 10.18 -0.06
N PRO A 52 6.77 9.90 0.15
CA PRO A 52 7.84 10.74 -0.40
C PRO A 52 7.70 10.88 -1.90
N GLU A 53 8.02 12.06 -2.43
CA GLU A 53 7.81 12.40 -3.84
C GLU A 53 8.50 11.40 -4.78
N GLN A 54 9.71 10.93 -4.43
CA GLN A 54 10.44 9.96 -5.24
C GLN A 54 9.79 8.57 -5.36
N GLU A 55 8.89 8.21 -4.44
CA GLU A 55 8.18 6.91 -4.43
C GLU A 55 6.83 6.99 -5.15
N ARG A 56 6.36 8.19 -5.52
CA ARG A 56 5.02 8.40 -6.08
C ARG A 56 4.86 7.82 -7.47
N ASP A 57 5.90 7.81 -8.29
CA ASP A 57 5.83 7.25 -9.64
C ASP A 57 5.55 5.73 -9.60
N GLU A 58 6.17 5.01 -8.66
CA GLU A 58 5.90 3.58 -8.45
C GLU A 58 4.46 3.36 -7.92
N ALA A 59 4.02 4.22 -7.00
CA ALA A 59 2.65 4.20 -6.48
C ALA A 59 1.59 4.39 -7.57
N LEU A 60 1.82 5.29 -8.53
CA LEU A 60 0.91 5.50 -9.65
C LEU A 60 0.78 4.24 -10.52
N GLY A 61 1.87 3.49 -10.70
CA GLY A 61 1.83 2.19 -11.39
C GLY A 61 0.95 1.17 -10.68
N ALA A 62 1.08 1.06 -9.35
CA ALA A 62 0.25 0.17 -8.54
C ALA A 62 -1.23 0.58 -8.58
N LEU A 63 -1.54 1.86 -8.40
CA LEU A 63 -2.91 2.40 -8.48
C LEU A 63 -3.55 2.12 -9.84
N PHE A 64 -2.82 2.38 -10.93
CA PHE A 64 -3.31 2.13 -12.28
C PHE A 64 -3.61 0.64 -12.52
N TYR A 65 -2.71 -0.25 -12.08
CA TYR A 65 -2.90 -1.68 -12.23
C TYR A 65 -4.11 -2.19 -11.43
N CYS A 66 -4.27 -1.75 -10.17
CA CYS A 66 -5.42 -2.10 -9.35
C CYS A 66 -6.74 -1.67 -9.99
N TRP A 67 -6.81 -0.44 -10.50
CA TRP A 67 -7.98 0.06 -11.23
C TRP A 67 -8.28 -0.77 -12.49
N TRP A 68 -7.25 -1.05 -13.30
CA TRP A 68 -7.40 -1.85 -14.51
C TRP A 68 -7.89 -3.26 -14.20
N ALA A 69 -7.34 -3.89 -13.16
CA ALA A 69 -7.71 -5.24 -12.73
C ALA A 69 -9.16 -5.29 -12.25
N ALA A 70 -9.61 -4.28 -11.49
CA ALA A 70 -11.01 -4.16 -11.08
C ALA A 70 -11.95 -4.08 -12.30
N ILE A 71 -11.60 -3.26 -13.29
CA ILE A 71 -12.37 -3.17 -14.55
C ILE A 71 -12.41 -4.49 -15.31
N GLN A 72 -11.32 -5.27 -15.33
CA GLN A 72 -11.35 -6.58 -15.99
C GLN A 72 -12.25 -7.56 -15.23
N ASN A 73 -12.16 -7.60 -13.89
CA ASN A 73 -13.00 -8.46 -13.06
C ASN A 73 -14.50 -8.17 -13.27
N ASP A 74 -14.88 -6.90 -13.41
CA ASP A 74 -16.27 -6.51 -13.68
C ASP A 74 -16.77 -6.95 -15.06
N ARG A 75 -15.88 -7.14 -16.04
CA ARG A 75 -16.23 -7.59 -17.40
C ARG A 75 -16.35 -9.11 -17.51
N GLU A 76 -15.73 -9.84 -16.59
CA GLU A 76 -15.76 -11.30 -16.54
C GLU A 76 -16.97 -11.85 -15.77
N GLN A 77 -17.79 -10.97 -15.16
CA GLN A 77 -19.05 -11.30 -14.48
C GLN A 77 -20.28 -11.04 -15.35
#